data_AF-A0A2E6RGS2-F1
#
_entry.id   AF-A0A2E6RGS2-F1
#
_cell.length_a   1.000
_cell.length_b   1.000
_cell.length_c   1.000
_cell.angle_alpha   90.00
_cell.angle_beta   90.00
_cell.angle_gamma   90.00
#
_symmetry.space_group_name_H-M   'P 1'
#
loop_
_entity.id
_entity.type
_entity.pdbx_description
1 polymer ?
#
loop_
_entity_poly.entity_id
_entity_poly.type
_entity_poly.pdbx_seq_one_letter_code
_entity_poly.pdbx_strand_id
1 'polypeptide(L)'
;MGSPNRRRLGTLIVSGLFVWLAGCAAPAERNAEEPGLATAERVARVLAGRYAGRSPDAANEGDSAELVRLDARIERIAAGGVETFMSQRQGEGAARDFALVFRSTSVATRLEGTFSPLDAQGRPVGSCPIEVIVRSDGFVARTDAGTCRFGTGSEQVALIKEIAHDGQTLVIGDRVVDPETGETRLADRVIQFERVRGYSGWAGVRDSDPGESQGAWRVANEISIRSDGLGLDPEDAAGMPLGVTLDLAPYRVRESESPVLRLRVFDSASGELLGQAWADPLATRIGIALPAVQVGLRLAAARPDSADNP
;
A
#
# COMPACT_ATOMS: atom_id res chain seq x y z
N MET A 1 -47.59 -18.98 -34.55
CA MET A 1 -47.07 -19.35 -35.89
C MET A 1 -45.58 -19.09 -35.86
N GLY A 2 -44.66 -20.04 -35.86
CA GLY A 2 -44.70 -21.43 -36.28
C GLY A 2 -43.46 -21.65 -37.13
N SER A 3 -42.37 -22.16 -36.55
CA SER A 3 -41.72 -23.38 -37.05
C SER A 3 -40.55 -23.79 -36.14
N PRO A 4 -40.28 -25.09 -35.98
CA PRO A 4 -39.40 -25.67 -34.97
C PRO A 4 -38.12 -26.28 -35.59
N ASN A 5 -37.36 -27.00 -34.74
CA ASN A 5 -36.43 -28.09 -35.10
C ASN A 5 -35.11 -27.66 -35.77
N ARG A 6 -33.95 -28.29 -35.55
CA ARG A 6 -33.65 -29.67 -35.13
C ARG A 6 -32.16 -29.76 -34.78
N ARG A 7 -31.86 -30.52 -33.72
CA ARG A 7 -30.80 -31.55 -33.60
C ARG A 7 -29.59 -31.47 -34.54
N ARG A 8 -28.40 -31.63 -33.97
CA ARG A 8 -27.55 -32.82 -34.23
C ARG A 8 -26.48 -33.01 -33.16
N LEU A 9 -26.63 -34.12 -32.44
CA LEU A 9 -25.56 -34.89 -31.83
C LEU A 9 -24.55 -35.27 -32.93
N GLY A 10 -23.26 -35.12 -32.64
CA GLY A 10 -22.17 -35.59 -33.49
C GLY A 10 -21.00 -36.01 -32.62
N THR A 11 -21.18 -37.12 -31.90
CA THR A 11 -20.12 -37.81 -31.18
C THR A 11 -19.29 -38.57 -32.21
N LEU A 12 -18.06 -38.14 -32.45
CA LEU A 12 -17.06 -38.89 -33.20
C LEU A 12 -15.98 -39.36 -32.22
N ILE A 13 -16.08 -40.64 -31.86
CA ILE A 13 -15.04 -41.40 -31.17
C ILE A 13 -14.03 -41.78 -32.25
N VAL A 14 -12.84 -41.20 -32.20
CA VAL A 14 -11.67 -41.69 -32.94
C VAL A 14 -10.76 -42.37 -31.92
N SER A 15 -10.86 -43.70 -31.89
CA SER A 15 -9.96 -44.58 -31.16
C SER A 15 -8.61 -44.63 -31.89
N GLY A 16 -7.71 -43.72 -31.53
CA GLY A 16 -6.32 -43.73 -31.96
C GLY A 16 -5.48 -44.60 -31.03
N LEU A 17 -4.99 -45.71 -31.59
CA LEU A 17 -3.97 -46.59 -31.01
C LEU A 17 -2.73 -45.77 -30.61
N PHE A 18 -2.54 -45.51 -29.32
CA PHE A 18 -1.29 -44.95 -28.80
C PHE A 18 -0.38 -46.09 -28.33
N VAL A 19 0.75 -46.19 -29.01
CA VAL A 19 1.88 -47.07 -28.70
C VAL A 19 2.43 -46.70 -27.32
N TRP A 20 2.34 -47.63 -26.37
CA TRP A 20 2.98 -47.51 -25.06
C TRP A 20 4.48 -47.76 -25.20
N LEU A 21 5.23 -46.70 -25.46
CA LEU A 21 6.66 -46.68 -25.18
C LEU A 21 6.85 -46.53 -23.67
N ALA A 22 7.13 -47.65 -23.00
CA ALA A 22 7.59 -47.68 -21.63
C ALA A 22 9.02 -47.11 -21.56
N GLY A 23 9.13 -45.79 -21.60
CA GLY A 23 10.33 -45.07 -21.17
C GLY A 23 10.30 -44.99 -19.64
N CYS A 24 11.30 -45.55 -18.98
CA CYS A 24 11.59 -45.30 -17.57
C CYS A 24 11.94 -43.81 -17.40
N ALA A 25 10.93 -42.95 -17.34
CA ALA A 25 11.10 -41.60 -16.83
C ALA A 25 11.39 -41.74 -15.33
N ALA A 26 12.63 -41.43 -14.94
CA ALA A 26 12.96 -41.22 -13.55
C ALA A 26 11.90 -40.26 -12.96
N PRO A 27 11.35 -40.53 -11.77
CA PRO A 27 10.43 -39.61 -11.14
C PRO A 27 11.17 -38.27 -11.03
N ALA A 28 10.68 -37.26 -11.75
CA ALA A 28 11.10 -35.90 -11.49
C ALA A 28 10.84 -35.68 -10.00
N GLU A 29 11.92 -35.49 -9.23
CA GLU A 29 11.86 -34.95 -7.88
C GLU A 29 11.11 -33.62 -8.02
N ARG A 30 9.79 -33.67 -7.86
CA ARG A 30 9.03 -32.50 -7.49
C ARG A 30 9.59 -32.18 -6.12
N ASN A 31 10.50 -31.20 -6.09
CA ASN A 31 10.83 -30.46 -4.88
C ASN A 31 9.48 -30.15 -4.25
N ALA A 32 9.14 -30.89 -3.19
CA ALA A 32 7.94 -30.68 -2.44
C ALA A 32 8.12 -29.28 -1.85
N GLU A 33 7.55 -28.31 -2.53
CA GLU A 33 7.55 -26.92 -2.13
C GLU A 33 7.08 -26.90 -0.68
N GLU A 34 7.98 -26.56 0.24
CA GLU A 34 7.71 -26.71 1.67
C GLU A 34 6.47 -25.88 1.99
N PRO A 35 5.35 -26.50 2.42
CA PRO A 35 4.08 -25.80 2.60
C PRO A 35 4.18 -24.64 3.60
N GLY A 36 5.21 -24.68 4.45
CA GLY A 36 5.60 -23.58 5.30
C GLY A 36 5.99 -22.33 4.52
N LEU A 37 7.00 -22.38 3.66
CA LEU A 37 7.57 -21.19 2.99
C LEU A 37 6.49 -20.41 2.22
N ALA A 38 5.54 -21.12 1.60
CA ALA A 38 4.42 -20.53 0.88
C ALA A 38 3.53 -19.61 1.75
N THR A 39 3.41 -19.88 3.06
CA THR A 39 2.60 -19.05 3.97
C THR A 39 3.34 -17.78 4.38
N ALA A 40 4.63 -17.88 4.73
CA ALA A 40 5.46 -16.72 5.04
C ALA A 40 5.60 -15.77 3.85
N GLU A 41 5.81 -16.35 2.67
CA GLU A 41 5.86 -15.59 1.41
C GLU A 41 4.53 -14.91 1.10
N ARG A 42 3.39 -15.58 1.33
CA ARG A 42 2.06 -14.97 1.18
C ARG A 42 1.90 -13.75 2.08
N VAL A 43 2.27 -13.85 3.36
CA VAL A 43 2.20 -12.71 4.30
C VAL A 43 3.09 -11.56 3.84
N ALA A 44 4.33 -11.86 3.43
CA ALA A 44 5.26 -10.85 2.92
C ALA A 44 4.74 -10.18 1.64
N ARG A 45 4.13 -10.94 0.72
CA ARG A 45 3.51 -10.40 -0.52
C ARG A 45 2.29 -9.53 -0.23
N VAL A 46 1.47 -9.91 0.75
CA VAL A 46 0.32 -9.10 1.20
C VAL A 46 0.81 -7.79 1.83
N LEU A 47 1.90 -7.83 2.61
CA LEU A 47 2.49 -6.64 3.22
C LEU A 47 3.23 -5.75 2.20
N ALA A 48 3.84 -6.32 1.16
CA ALA A 48 4.60 -5.57 0.18
C ALA A 48 3.75 -4.54 -0.57
N GLY A 49 4.26 -3.32 -0.70
CA GLY A 49 3.61 -2.21 -1.36
C GLY A 49 3.90 -0.87 -0.69
N ARG A 50 3.35 0.18 -1.29
CA ARG A 50 3.37 1.55 -0.75
C ARG A 50 2.05 1.83 -0.05
N TYR A 51 2.12 2.57 1.05
CA TYR A 51 0.97 2.98 1.83
C TYR A 51 1.07 4.44 2.27
N ALA A 52 -0.08 5.06 2.51
CA ALA A 52 -0.20 6.40 3.05
C ALA A 52 -1.23 6.41 4.19
N GLY A 53 -0.89 7.05 5.30
CA GLY A 53 -1.73 7.18 6.47
C GLY A 53 -1.63 8.58 7.05
N ARG A 54 -2.52 8.92 7.99
CA ARG A 54 -2.46 10.19 8.71
C ARG A 54 -1.63 10.03 9.98
N SER A 55 -0.79 11.02 10.29
CA SER A 55 -0.11 11.05 11.59
C SER A 55 -1.12 11.26 12.73
N PRO A 56 -1.05 10.50 13.84
CA PRO A 56 -1.92 10.71 15.00
C PRO A 56 -1.71 12.08 15.64
N ASP A 57 -0.51 12.65 15.48
CA ASP A 57 -0.14 13.96 16.01
C ASP A 57 -0.84 15.11 15.26
N ALA A 58 -1.33 14.86 14.05
CA ALA A 58 -1.97 15.85 13.18
C ALA A 58 -3.50 15.99 13.41
N ALA A 59 -4.05 15.40 14.47
CA ALA A 59 -5.50 15.36 14.71
C ALA A 59 -6.16 16.74 14.84
N ASN A 60 -5.39 17.79 15.17
CA ASN A 60 -5.91 19.13 15.44
C ASN A 60 -5.58 20.20 14.37
N GLU A 61 -4.77 19.87 13.36
CA GLU A 61 -4.28 20.86 12.38
C GLU A 61 -4.94 20.71 11.01
N GLY A 62 -6.08 21.37 10.84
CA GLY A 62 -6.62 21.81 9.54
C GLY A 62 -6.62 20.80 8.37
N ASP A 63 -6.63 21.34 7.16
CA ASP A 63 -6.74 20.55 5.92
C ASP A 63 -5.39 19.99 5.42
N SER A 64 -4.29 20.32 6.10
CA SER A 64 -2.91 19.99 5.74
C SER A 64 -2.28 18.97 6.70
N ALA A 65 -3.06 17.98 7.13
CA ALA A 65 -2.52 16.91 7.98
C ALA A 65 -1.36 16.20 7.26
N GLU A 66 -0.18 16.23 7.88
CA GLU A 66 1.01 15.60 7.37
C GLU A 66 0.79 14.09 7.20
N LEU A 67 1.03 13.59 5.99
CA LEU A 67 0.90 12.18 5.69
C LEU A 67 2.14 11.42 6.13
N VAL A 68 1.90 10.23 6.66
CA VAL A 68 2.91 9.22 6.91
C VAL A 68 2.89 8.26 5.74
N ARG A 69 4.01 8.17 5.03
CA ARG A 69 4.22 7.24 3.93
C ARG A 69 4.99 6.02 4.43
N LEU A 70 4.63 4.86 3.94
CA LEU A 70 5.28 3.61 4.27
C LEU A 70 5.55 2.84 2.98
N ASP A 71 6.80 2.45 2.76
CA ASP A 71 7.19 1.52 1.70
C ASP A 71 7.58 0.19 2.35
N ALA A 72 6.99 -0.91 1.88
CA ALA A 72 7.30 -2.26 2.34
C ALA A 72 7.67 -3.13 1.14
N ARG A 73 8.83 -3.78 1.20
CA ARG A 73 9.34 -4.60 0.09
C ARG A 73 9.98 -5.88 0.59
N ILE A 74 9.87 -6.94 -0.20
CA ILE A 74 10.54 -8.21 0.08
C ILE A 74 12.01 -8.05 -0.32
N GLU A 75 12.91 -8.20 0.65
CA GLU A 75 14.36 -8.14 0.40
C GLU A 75 14.93 -9.50 0.04
N ARG A 76 14.46 -10.55 0.73
CA ARG A 76 15.01 -11.89 0.58
C ARG A 76 13.96 -12.95 0.83
N ILE A 77 13.96 -13.97 -0.02
CA ILE A 77 13.23 -15.22 0.19
C ILE A 77 14.29 -16.32 0.30
N ALA A 78 14.36 -17.00 1.44
CA ALA A 78 15.29 -18.09 1.68
C ALA A 78 14.62 -19.20 2.49
N ALA A 79 15.26 -20.39 2.55
CA ALA A 79 14.76 -21.50 3.36
C ALA A 79 14.57 -21.13 4.85
N GLY A 80 15.37 -20.17 5.36
CA GLY A 80 15.27 -19.67 6.72
C GLY A 80 14.18 -18.62 6.99
N GLY A 81 13.37 -18.28 5.98
CA GLY A 81 12.28 -17.32 6.10
C GLY A 81 12.25 -16.25 4.99
N VAL A 82 11.28 -15.37 5.08
CA VAL A 82 11.09 -14.22 4.18
C VAL A 82 11.38 -12.93 4.93
N GLU A 83 12.33 -12.17 4.42
CA GLU A 83 12.77 -10.88 4.96
C GLU A 83 12.08 -9.74 4.20
N THR A 84 11.42 -8.86 4.94
CA THR A 84 10.74 -7.67 4.43
C THR A 84 11.37 -6.44 5.04
N PHE A 85 11.80 -5.50 4.21
CA PHE A 85 12.23 -4.17 4.63
C PHE A 85 11.05 -3.20 4.60
N MET A 86 10.98 -2.32 5.58
CA MET A 86 9.96 -1.30 5.71
C MET A 86 10.60 0.05 6.02
N SER A 87 10.22 1.08 5.26
CA SER A 87 10.66 2.46 5.47
C SER A 87 9.46 3.37 5.67
N GLN A 88 9.38 3.99 6.84
CA GLN A 88 8.30 4.90 7.23
C GLN A 88 8.82 6.34 7.26
N ARG A 89 8.15 7.26 6.57
CA ARG A 89 8.49 8.69 6.57
C ARG A 89 7.26 9.54 6.85
N GLN A 90 7.39 10.52 7.74
CA GLN A 90 6.38 11.53 8.02
C GLN A 90 6.82 12.84 7.35
N GLY A 91 6.03 13.33 6.39
CA GLY A 91 6.36 14.48 5.54
C GLY A 91 7.77 14.42 4.97
N GLU A 92 8.57 15.46 5.24
CA GLU A 92 9.97 15.58 4.82
C GLU A 92 10.98 15.15 5.92
N GLY A 93 10.47 14.56 7.01
CA GLY A 93 11.29 14.09 8.12
C GLY A 93 12.20 12.90 7.78
N ALA A 94 13.05 12.54 8.73
CA ALA A 94 13.89 11.35 8.62
C ALA A 94 13.04 10.08 8.51
N ALA A 95 13.49 9.13 7.69
CA ALA A 95 12.86 7.83 7.61
C ALA A 95 13.17 6.99 8.86
N ARG A 96 12.18 6.21 9.30
CA ARG A 96 12.33 5.12 10.26
C ARG A 96 12.31 3.82 9.50
N ASP A 97 13.41 3.09 9.56
CA ASP A 97 13.57 1.83 8.86
C ASP A 97 13.50 0.65 9.83
N PHE A 98 12.88 -0.43 9.40
CA PHE A 98 12.78 -1.67 10.16
C PHE A 98 12.69 -2.88 9.24
N ALA A 99 13.23 -4.01 9.72
CA ALA A 99 13.13 -5.30 9.07
C ALA A 99 12.15 -6.22 9.80
N LEU A 100 11.40 -7.00 9.03
CA LEU A 100 10.58 -8.10 9.49
C LEU A 100 11.06 -9.39 8.85
N VAL A 101 11.28 -10.43 9.64
CA VAL A 101 11.56 -11.78 9.14
C VAL A 101 10.41 -12.70 9.53
N PHE A 102 9.82 -13.39 8.57
CA PHE A 102 8.76 -14.37 8.80
C PHE A 102 9.25 -15.79 8.55
N ARG A 103 8.96 -16.70 9.48
CA ARG A 103 9.32 -18.11 9.43
C ARG A 103 8.12 -18.97 9.74
N SER A 104 7.98 -20.04 8.99
CA SER A 104 6.82 -20.91 9.12
C SER A 104 6.95 -21.85 10.30
N THR A 105 5.83 -22.16 10.92
CA THR A 105 5.73 -23.13 12.02
C THR A 105 5.05 -24.40 11.54
N SER A 106 4.92 -25.39 12.43
CA SER A 106 4.10 -26.57 12.18
C SER A 106 2.60 -26.28 12.12
N VAL A 107 2.17 -25.09 12.57
CA VAL A 107 0.77 -24.66 12.54
C VAL A 107 0.56 -23.71 11.36
N ALA A 108 -0.23 -24.13 10.36
CA ALA A 108 -0.41 -23.40 9.10
C ALA A 108 -0.90 -21.94 9.26
N THR A 109 -1.59 -21.62 10.35
CA THR A 109 -2.10 -20.26 10.63
C THR A 109 -1.19 -19.45 11.54
N ARG A 110 0.02 -19.93 11.83
CA ARG A 110 0.99 -19.23 12.69
C ARG A 110 2.37 -19.17 12.05
N LEU A 111 2.97 -17.99 12.13
CA LEU A 111 4.37 -17.78 11.79
C LEU A 111 5.09 -17.27 13.04
N GLU A 112 6.36 -17.62 13.15
CA GLU A 112 7.30 -16.96 14.04
C GLU A 112 8.07 -15.92 13.25
N GLY A 113 8.62 -14.92 13.93
CA GLY A 113 9.40 -13.92 13.24
C GLY A 113 10.33 -13.12 14.11
N THR A 114 10.93 -12.13 13.47
CA THR A 114 11.76 -11.14 14.15
C THR A 114 11.43 -9.75 13.63
N PHE A 115 11.25 -8.80 14.54
CA PHE A 115 11.18 -7.37 14.25
C PHE A 115 12.49 -6.70 14.67
N SER A 116 13.08 -5.92 13.78
CA SER A 116 14.38 -5.28 14.00
C SER A 116 14.36 -3.82 13.52
N PRO A 117 14.35 -2.83 14.42
CA PRO A 117 14.62 -1.43 14.06
C PRO A 117 16.02 -1.31 13.46
N LEU A 118 16.16 -0.52 12.40
CA LEU A 118 17.43 -0.31 11.71
C LEU A 118 18.00 1.08 12.01
N ASP A 119 19.34 1.17 12.10
CA ASP A 119 20.05 2.44 12.12
C ASP A 119 20.13 3.08 10.72
N ALA A 120 20.73 4.27 10.64
CA ALA A 120 20.93 4.97 9.36
C ALA A 120 21.87 4.23 8.37
N GLN A 121 22.55 3.17 8.82
CA GLN A 121 23.36 2.29 7.97
C GLN A 121 22.61 0.98 7.61
N GLY A 122 21.33 0.87 7.96
CA GLY A 122 20.52 -0.31 7.70
C GLY A 122 20.83 -1.49 8.62
N ARG A 123 21.52 -1.28 9.74
CA ARG A 123 21.89 -2.36 10.67
C ARG A 123 20.89 -2.48 11.80
N PRO A 124 20.52 -3.70 12.23
CA PRO A 124 19.68 -3.90 13.41
C PRO A 124 20.28 -3.26 14.67
N VAL A 125 19.52 -2.37 15.32
CA VAL A 125 19.87 -1.78 16.63
C VAL A 125 19.43 -2.70 17.78
N GLY A 126 18.46 -3.57 17.50
CA GLY A 126 17.98 -4.62 18.38
C GLY A 126 17.08 -5.56 17.58
N SER A 127 16.61 -6.63 18.21
CA SER A 127 15.72 -7.59 17.56
C SER A 127 14.77 -8.19 18.58
N CYS A 128 13.49 -8.24 18.23
CA CYS A 128 12.43 -8.77 19.07
C CYS A 128 11.76 -9.95 18.37
N PRO A 129 11.46 -11.04 19.08
CA PRO A 129 10.57 -12.06 18.54
C PRO A 129 9.19 -11.44 18.30
N ILE A 130 8.57 -11.83 17.19
CA ILE A 130 7.20 -11.43 16.84
C ILE A 130 6.39 -12.70 16.53
N GLU A 131 5.21 -12.83 17.14
CA GLU A 131 4.25 -13.88 16.80
C GLU A 131 3.32 -13.37 15.70
N VAL A 132 3.05 -14.19 14.69
CA VAL A 132 2.15 -13.83 13.60
C VAL A 132 1.00 -14.82 13.50
N ILE A 133 -0.23 -14.32 13.51
CA ILE A 133 -1.45 -15.07 13.27
C ILE A 133 -1.95 -14.74 11.86
N VAL A 134 -1.98 -15.75 10.99
CA VAL A 134 -2.46 -15.63 9.61
C VAL A 134 -3.96 -15.88 9.55
N ARG A 135 -4.67 -15.02 8.82
CA ARG A 135 -6.11 -15.06 8.57
C ARG A 135 -6.37 -15.29 7.08
N SER A 136 -7.63 -15.42 6.69
CA SER A 136 -8.02 -15.61 5.28
C SER A 136 -7.72 -14.38 4.41
N ASP A 137 -7.78 -13.20 5.00
CA ASP A 137 -7.69 -11.88 4.35
C ASP A 137 -6.42 -11.09 4.73
N GLY A 138 -5.63 -11.60 5.69
CA GLY A 138 -4.37 -10.97 6.06
C GLY A 138 -3.73 -11.58 7.30
N PHE A 139 -3.22 -10.74 8.21
CA PHE A 139 -2.49 -11.22 9.38
C PHE A 139 -2.48 -10.19 10.52
N VAL A 140 -2.12 -10.66 11.71
CA VAL A 140 -1.74 -9.83 12.85
C VAL A 140 -0.41 -10.32 13.38
N ALA A 141 0.55 -9.41 13.52
CA ALA A 141 1.88 -9.67 14.07
C ALA A 141 2.09 -8.84 15.33
N ARG A 142 2.60 -9.44 16.40
CA ARG A 142 2.75 -8.77 17.70
C ARG A 142 4.04 -9.16 18.43
N THR A 143 4.73 -8.16 18.98
CA THR A 143 5.83 -8.39 19.94
C THR A 143 5.31 -8.46 21.37
N ASP A 144 6.07 -9.14 22.23
CA ASP A 144 5.76 -9.26 23.65
C ASP A 144 6.67 -8.33 24.50
N ALA A 145 6.08 -7.62 25.47
CA ALA A 145 6.83 -6.68 26.31
C ALA A 145 7.89 -7.37 27.21
N GLY A 146 7.66 -8.63 27.59
CA GLY A 146 8.60 -9.41 28.38
C GLY A 146 9.90 -9.68 27.62
N THR A 147 9.83 -9.84 26.30
CA THR A 147 10.96 -10.23 25.45
C THR A 147 11.49 -9.11 24.55
N CYS A 148 10.67 -8.12 24.20
CA CYS A 148 11.04 -7.02 23.32
C CYS A 148 11.49 -5.80 24.12
N ARG A 149 12.73 -5.86 24.62
CA ARG A 149 13.32 -4.84 25.49
C ARG A 149 14.49 -4.14 24.81
N PHE A 150 14.60 -2.84 25.03
CA PHE A 150 15.69 -1.99 24.53
C PHE A 150 16.30 -1.20 25.69
N GLY A 151 17.61 -0.94 25.63
CA GLY A 151 18.32 -0.25 26.70
C GLY A 151 18.66 -1.14 27.90
N THR A 152 19.25 -0.52 28.93
CA THR A 152 19.70 -1.18 30.16
C THR A 152 19.39 -0.32 31.39
N GLY A 153 19.31 -0.93 32.56
CA GLY A 153 19.09 -0.21 33.83
C GLY A 153 17.77 0.56 33.86
N SER A 154 17.80 1.79 34.37
CA SER A 154 16.62 2.66 34.51
C SER A 154 16.05 3.17 33.19
N GLU A 155 16.83 3.12 32.11
CA GLU A 155 16.43 3.55 30.77
C GLU A 155 15.90 2.39 29.93
N GLN A 156 15.80 1.19 30.50
CA GLN A 156 15.24 0.05 29.78
C GLN A 156 13.75 0.28 29.52
N VAL A 157 13.33 0.05 28.28
CA VAL A 157 11.94 0.11 27.85
C VAL A 157 11.54 -1.19 27.16
N ALA A 158 10.26 -1.54 27.25
CA ALA A 158 9.67 -2.61 26.44
C ALA A 158 8.81 -2.01 25.33
N LEU A 159 8.94 -2.56 24.12
CA LEU A 159 8.13 -2.19 22.96
C LEU A 159 7.10 -3.27 22.68
N ILE A 160 5.83 -2.90 22.76
CA ILE A 160 4.72 -3.68 22.21
C ILE A 160 4.44 -3.09 20.83
N LYS A 161 4.79 -3.87 19.80
CA LYS A 161 4.52 -3.55 18.42
C LYS A 161 3.41 -4.45 17.91
N GLU A 162 2.41 -3.86 17.28
CA GLU A 162 1.32 -4.56 16.61
C GLU A 162 1.28 -4.13 15.14
N ILE A 163 1.20 -5.09 14.23
CA ILE A 163 1.09 -4.86 12.80
C ILE A 163 -0.06 -5.74 12.30
N ALA A 164 -1.13 -5.13 11.82
CA ALA A 164 -2.29 -5.84 11.30
C ALA A 164 -2.55 -5.43 9.86
N HIS A 165 -2.82 -6.40 8.99
CA HIS A 165 -3.21 -6.16 7.61
C HIS A 165 -4.45 -6.98 7.29
N ASP A 166 -5.43 -6.41 6.60
CA ASP A 166 -6.72 -7.05 6.24
C ASP A 166 -6.92 -7.22 4.72
N GLY A 167 -5.88 -6.94 3.95
CA GLY A 167 -5.87 -7.05 2.49
C GLY A 167 -5.92 -5.69 1.81
N GLN A 168 -6.41 -4.65 2.48
CA GLN A 168 -6.48 -3.28 1.94
C GLN A 168 -5.79 -2.27 2.83
N THR A 169 -5.98 -2.40 4.14
CA THR A 169 -5.50 -1.49 5.15
C THR A 169 -4.38 -2.17 5.95
N LEU A 170 -3.37 -1.38 6.29
CA LEU A 170 -2.32 -1.75 7.23
C LEU A 170 -2.43 -0.88 8.48
N VAL A 171 -2.50 -1.48 9.66
CA VAL A 171 -2.49 -0.77 10.94
C VAL A 171 -1.20 -1.11 11.66
N ILE A 172 -0.49 -0.07 12.11
CA ILE A 172 0.71 -0.19 12.93
C ILE A 172 0.47 0.50 14.26
N GLY A 173 0.51 -0.28 15.34
CA GLY A 173 0.50 0.21 16.72
C GLY A 173 1.87 0.06 17.36
N ASP A 174 2.36 1.13 17.96
CA ASP A 174 3.58 1.14 18.77
C ASP A 174 3.21 1.63 20.18
N ARG A 175 3.49 0.82 21.21
CA ARG A 175 3.37 1.19 22.63
C ARG A 175 4.70 0.94 23.34
N VAL A 176 5.18 1.95 24.05
CA VAL A 176 6.42 1.87 24.84
C VAL A 176 6.08 1.91 26.32
N VAL A 177 6.46 0.87 27.04
CA VAL A 177 6.16 0.69 28.47
C VAL A 177 7.42 0.51 29.31
N ASP A 178 7.30 0.82 30.60
CA ASP A 178 8.22 0.35 31.60
C ASP A 178 8.12 -1.18 31.68
N PRO A 179 9.25 -1.89 31.62
CA PRO A 179 9.20 -3.33 31.46
C PRO A 179 8.96 -4.08 32.79
N GLU A 180 9.01 -3.39 33.93
CA GLU A 180 8.75 -3.94 35.28
C GLU A 180 7.35 -3.57 35.77
N THR A 181 6.93 -2.31 35.59
CA THR A 181 5.61 -1.83 36.04
C THR A 181 4.53 -1.96 34.97
N GLY A 182 4.91 -2.05 33.70
CA GLY A 182 3.99 -2.03 32.56
C GLY A 182 3.40 -0.65 32.26
N GLU A 183 3.82 0.40 32.99
CA GLU A 183 3.32 1.75 32.80
C GLU A 183 3.78 2.33 31.46
N THR A 184 2.86 2.99 30.74
CA THR A 184 3.15 3.65 29.48
C THR A 184 4.16 4.79 29.67
N ARG A 185 5.27 4.72 28.93
CA ARG A 185 6.36 5.72 28.97
C ARG A 185 6.20 6.80 27.90
N LEU A 186 5.56 6.47 26.77
CA LEU A 186 5.28 7.37 25.65
C LEU A 186 3.84 7.18 25.20
N ALA A 187 3.20 8.24 24.68
CA ALA A 187 1.86 8.11 24.11
C ALA A 187 1.80 6.99 23.06
N ASP A 188 0.75 6.17 23.14
CA ASP A 188 0.49 5.12 22.16
C ASP A 188 0.38 5.75 20.77
N ARG A 189 1.08 5.17 19.79
CA ARG A 189 1.00 5.60 18.40
C ARG A 189 0.33 4.52 17.58
N VAL A 190 -0.85 4.82 17.05
CA VAL A 190 -1.57 3.94 16.13
C VAL A 190 -1.72 4.68 14.80
N ILE A 191 -1.22 4.08 13.73
CA ILE A 191 -1.30 4.64 12.39
C ILE A 191 -2.02 3.63 11.51
N GLN A 192 -3.12 4.08 10.92
CA GLN A 192 -3.83 3.36 9.88
C GLN A 192 -3.36 3.87 8.52
N PHE A 193 -2.94 2.94 7.68
CA PHE A 193 -2.41 3.19 6.35
C PHE A 193 -3.33 2.56 5.29
N GLU A 194 -3.58 3.32 4.24
CA GLU A 194 -4.24 2.82 3.03
C GLU A 194 -3.21 2.54 1.95
N ARG A 195 -3.41 1.45 1.20
CA ARG A 195 -2.52 1.11 0.08
C ARG A 195 -2.57 2.21 -0.98
N VAL A 196 -1.40 2.71 -1.37
CA VAL A 196 -1.24 3.73 -2.42
C VAL A 196 -1.57 3.11 -3.77
N ARG A 197 -2.39 3.81 -4.55
CA ARG A 197 -2.83 3.40 -5.89
C ARG A 197 -2.45 4.45 -6.91
N GLY A 198 -2.12 3.99 -8.12
CA GLY A 198 -1.88 4.87 -9.26
C GLY A 198 -3.18 5.17 -10.01
N TYR A 199 -3.34 6.42 -10.43
CA TYR A 199 -4.43 6.89 -11.26
C TYR A 199 -3.87 7.59 -12.49
N SER A 200 -4.53 7.43 -13.62
CA SER A 200 -4.21 8.15 -14.84
C SER A 200 -5.42 8.85 -15.43
N GLY A 201 -5.21 9.91 -16.21
CA GLY A 201 -6.33 10.69 -16.71
C GLY A 201 -5.95 11.94 -17.47
N TRP A 202 -6.73 13.00 -17.25
CA TRP A 202 -6.52 14.31 -17.86
C TRP A 202 -6.87 15.43 -16.89
N ALA A 203 -6.28 16.60 -17.13
CA ALA A 203 -6.62 17.85 -16.47
C ALA A 203 -6.75 18.95 -17.53
N GLY A 204 -7.73 19.82 -17.38
CA GLY A 204 -7.97 20.96 -18.25
C GLY A 204 -8.15 22.22 -17.43
N VAL A 205 -7.53 23.31 -17.87
CA VAL A 205 -7.71 24.65 -17.32
C VAL A 205 -8.16 25.58 -18.44
N ARG A 206 -9.14 26.43 -18.15
CA ARG A 206 -9.61 27.44 -19.09
C ARG A 206 -8.79 28.71 -18.89
N ASP A 207 -8.19 29.21 -19.96
CA ASP A 207 -7.47 30.48 -19.91
C ASP A 207 -8.44 31.62 -19.56
N SER A 208 -8.04 32.45 -18.61
CA SER A 208 -8.81 33.61 -18.17
C SER A 208 -8.19 34.87 -18.74
N ASP A 209 -8.18 35.01 -20.06
CA ASP A 209 -7.71 36.24 -20.69
C ASP A 209 -8.68 37.39 -20.39
N PRO A 210 -8.20 38.52 -19.84
CA PRO A 210 -9.06 39.67 -19.51
C PRO A 210 -9.72 40.22 -20.78
N GLY A 211 -11.02 39.96 -20.95
CA GLY A 211 -11.83 40.48 -22.06
C GLY A 211 -12.50 39.42 -22.92
N GLU A 212 -12.11 38.15 -22.80
CA GLU A 212 -12.80 37.06 -23.49
C GLU A 212 -13.78 36.35 -22.55
N SER A 213 -15.06 36.30 -22.94
CA SER A 213 -16.09 35.64 -22.13
C SER A 213 -15.94 34.12 -22.08
N GLN A 214 -15.12 33.53 -22.97
CA GLN A 214 -14.82 32.10 -23.03
C GLN A 214 -13.41 31.87 -23.57
N GLY A 215 -12.40 31.92 -22.71
CA GLY A 215 -11.04 31.54 -23.10
C GLY A 215 -10.93 30.07 -23.53
N ALA A 216 -9.84 29.77 -24.24
CA ALA A 216 -9.52 28.43 -24.72
C ALA A 216 -9.19 27.48 -23.56
N TRP A 217 -9.42 26.18 -23.76
CA TRP A 217 -8.99 25.15 -22.81
C TRP A 217 -7.58 24.68 -23.14
N ARG A 218 -6.70 24.71 -22.14
CA ARG A 218 -5.42 24.01 -22.15
C ARG A 218 -5.59 22.68 -21.43
N VAL A 219 -5.06 21.62 -22.01
CA VAL A 219 -5.31 20.24 -21.55
C VAL A 219 -4.01 19.47 -21.43
N ALA A 220 -3.80 18.89 -20.25
CA ALA A 220 -2.82 17.86 -19.98
C ALA A 220 -3.51 16.50 -20.13
N ASN A 221 -3.04 15.70 -21.08
CA ASN A 221 -3.50 14.32 -21.26
C ASN A 221 -2.50 13.35 -20.63
N GLU A 222 -2.96 12.13 -20.36
CA GLU A 222 -2.11 11.03 -19.87
C GLU A 222 -1.38 11.34 -18.55
N ILE A 223 -1.94 12.23 -17.72
CA ILE A 223 -1.39 12.52 -16.40
C ILE A 223 -1.39 11.25 -15.55
N SER A 224 -0.43 11.11 -14.64
CA SER A 224 -0.31 9.99 -13.72
C SER A 224 -0.04 10.49 -12.31
N ILE A 225 -0.95 10.20 -11.38
CA ILE A 225 -0.89 10.62 -9.97
C ILE A 225 -1.07 9.41 -9.05
N ARG A 226 -0.46 9.45 -7.86
CA ARG A 226 -0.62 8.42 -6.84
C ARG A 226 -1.45 8.94 -5.68
N SER A 227 -2.14 8.05 -4.98
CA SER A 227 -2.90 8.39 -3.77
C SER A 227 -2.01 8.53 -2.52
N ASP A 228 -0.83 9.14 -2.64
CA ASP A 228 0.17 9.30 -1.57
C ASP A 228 0.28 10.75 -1.05
N GLY A 229 -0.61 11.60 -1.53
CA GLY A 229 -0.71 13.01 -1.20
C GLY A 229 0.41 13.88 -1.74
N LEU A 230 1.19 13.40 -2.72
CA LEU A 230 2.16 14.24 -3.42
C LEU A 230 1.45 15.03 -4.52
N GLY A 231 1.76 16.32 -4.56
CA GLY A 231 1.27 17.22 -5.61
C GLY A 231 1.81 16.83 -6.99
N LEU A 232 0.96 16.95 -8.00
CA LEU A 232 1.30 16.84 -9.41
C LEU A 232 0.95 18.15 -10.12
N ASP A 233 1.92 18.76 -10.78
CA ASP A 233 1.72 19.92 -11.65
C ASP A 233 1.59 19.46 -13.11
N PRO A 234 0.37 19.30 -13.65
CA PRO A 234 0.16 18.88 -15.02
C PRO A 234 0.68 19.91 -16.03
N GLU A 235 1.28 19.40 -17.10
CA GLU A 235 1.73 20.16 -18.26
C GLU A 235 0.89 19.82 -19.49
N ASP A 236 0.62 20.81 -20.35
CA ASP A 236 -0.04 20.58 -21.62
C ASP A 236 0.90 19.93 -22.66
N ALA A 237 0.40 19.71 -23.88
CA ALA A 237 1.16 19.10 -24.96
C ALA A 237 2.40 19.90 -25.39
N ALA A 238 2.50 21.19 -25.03
CA ALA A 238 3.66 22.02 -25.30
C ALA A 238 4.68 22.01 -24.14
N GLY A 239 4.43 21.23 -23.07
CA GLY A 239 5.26 21.22 -21.87
C GLY A 239 5.05 22.45 -20.98
N MET A 240 3.96 23.19 -21.19
CA MET A 240 3.67 24.37 -20.40
C MET A 240 2.78 23.98 -19.20
N PRO A 241 3.11 24.42 -17.97
CA PRO A 241 2.31 24.09 -16.80
C PRO A 241 0.89 24.67 -16.94
N LEU A 242 -0.10 23.92 -16.47
CA LEU A 242 -1.51 24.38 -16.45
C LEU A 242 -1.79 25.41 -15.36
N GLY A 243 -0.86 25.64 -14.45
CA GLY A 243 -1.03 26.59 -13.34
C GLY A 243 -1.87 26.06 -12.17
N VAL A 244 -2.13 24.75 -12.14
CA VAL A 244 -2.83 24.08 -11.04
C VAL A 244 -1.99 22.93 -10.50
N THR A 245 -2.10 22.64 -9.21
CA THR A 245 -1.48 21.49 -8.55
C THR A 245 -2.57 20.51 -8.13
N LEU A 246 -2.43 19.25 -8.53
CA LEU A 246 -3.36 18.18 -8.19
C LEU A 246 -2.82 17.37 -7.03
N ASP A 247 -3.65 17.10 -6.03
CA ASP A 247 -3.30 16.25 -4.90
C ASP A 247 -4.34 15.14 -4.74
N LEU A 248 -3.89 13.90 -4.56
CA LEU A 248 -4.72 12.73 -4.33
C LEU A 248 -4.23 11.98 -3.10
N ALA A 249 -5.09 11.84 -2.09
CA ALA A 249 -4.74 11.18 -0.84
C ALA A 249 -5.92 10.45 -0.21
N PRO A 250 -5.67 9.42 0.63
CA PRO A 250 -6.66 8.97 1.59
C PRO A 250 -6.94 10.10 2.60
N TYR A 251 -8.20 10.29 2.95
CA TYR A 251 -8.63 11.30 3.90
C TYR A 251 -9.68 10.75 4.85
N ARG A 252 -9.69 11.24 6.08
CA ARG A 252 -10.73 10.93 7.07
C ARG A 252 -11.29 12.23 7.60
N VAL A 253 -12.60 12.39 7.47
CA VAL A 253 -13.32 13.52 8.06
C VAL A 253 -13.24 13.42 9.59
N ARG A 254 -13.38 12.19 10.12
CA ARG A 254 -13.23 11.87 11.54
C ARG A 254 -12.44 10.58 11.71
N GLU A 255 -11.74 10.46 12.83
CA GLU A 255 -10.90 9.29 13.12
C GLU A 255 -11.69 7.97 13.13
N SER A 256 -12.93 8.00 13.63
CA SER A 256 -13.82 6.83 13.68
C SER A 256 -14.47 6.46 12.34
N GLU A 257 -14.32 7.29 11.31
CA GLU A 257 -14.95 7.06 10.01
C GLU A 257 -14.00 6.36 9.05
N SER A 258 -14.56 5.57 8.14
CA SER A 258 -13.81 4.96 7.04
C SER A 258 -13.13 6.04 6.18
N PRO A 259 -11.95 5.74 5.62
CA PRO A 259 -11.24 6.70 4.78
C PRO A 259 -12.01 6.90 3.48
N VAL A 260 -11.86 8.08 2.89
CA VAL A 260 -12.31 8.41 1.54
C VAL A 260 -11.10 8.74 0.68
N LEU A 261 -11.21 8.51 -0.63
CA LEU A 261 -10.23 9.05 -1.57
C LEU A 261 -10.57 10.52 -1.83
N ARG A 262 -9.61 11.43 -1.62
CA ARG A 262 -9.81 12.87 -1.82
C ARG A 262 -8.91 13.40 -2.92
N LEU A 263 -9.52 14.02 -3.94
CA LEU A 263 -8.85 14.80 -4.97
C LEU A 263 -8.98 16.29 -4.60
N ARG A 264 -7.85 17.01 -4.55
CA ARG A 264 -7.80 18.46 -4.37
C ARG A 264 -7.12 19.11 -5.56
N VAL A 265 -7.54 20.32 -5.88
CA VAL A 265 -6.97 21.15 -6.92
C VAL A 265 -6.61 22.49 -6.31
N PHE A 266 -5.35 22.87 -6.42
CA PHE A 266 -4.82 24.14 -5.94
C PHE A 266 -4.41 25.01 -7.12
N ASP A 267 -4.49 26.32 -6.96
CA ASP A 267 -3.77 27.27 -7.82
C ASP A 267 -2.27 27.17 -7.48
N SER A 268 -1.42 26.88 -8.48
CA SER A 268 -0.01 26.60 -8.22
C SER A 268 0.78 27.83 -7.75
N ALA A 269 0.33 29.04 -8.11
CA ALA A 269 1.04 30.27 -7.78
C ALA A 269 0.77 30.72 -6.33
N SER A 270 -0.50 30.68 -5.92
CA SER A 270 -0.96 31.15 -4.61
C SER A 270 -1.06 30.04 -3.57
N GLY A 271 -1.17 28.78 -3.99
CA GLY A 271 -1.50 27.65 -3.12
C GLY A 271 -2.98 27.62 -2.69
N GLU A 272 -3.85 28.48 -3.27
CA GLU A 272 -5.27 28.52 -2.93
C GLU A 272 -6.00 27.24 -3.38
N LEU A 273 -6.85 26.67 -2.51
CA LEU A 273 -7.68 25.52 -2.87
C LEU A 273 -8.83 25.97 -3.79
N LEU A 274 -8.76 25.59 -5.07
CA LEU A 274 -9.78 25.88 -6.07
C LEU A 274 -11.01 24.97 -5.93
N GLY A 275 -10.80 23.73 -5.52
CA GLY A 275 -11.88 22.78 -5.28
C GLY A 275 -11.41 21.39 -4.88
N GLN A 276 -12.35 20.57 -4.44
CA GLN A 276 -12.09 19.19 -4.04
C GLN A 276 -13.26 18.27 -4.37
N ALA A 277 -12.96 16.98 -4.49
CA ALA A 277 -13.92 15.90 -4.67
C ALA A 277 -13.54 14.71 -3.79
N TRP A 278 -14.55 13.93 -3.37
CA TRP A 278 -14.36 12.70 -2.59
C TRP A 278 -14.98 11.52 -3.32
N ALA A 279 -14.41 10.34 -3.11
CA ALA A 279 -14.93 9.08 -3.59
C ALA A 279 -14.69 7.96 -2.57
N ASP A 280 -15.30 6.80 -2.81
CA ASP A 280 -14.96 5.57 -2.10
C ASP A 280 -13.43 5.31 -2.17
N PRO A 281 -12.78 4.83 -1.10
CA PRO A 281 -11.33 4.58 -1.09
C PRO A 281 -10.89 3.57 -2.16
N LEU A 282 -11.80 2.72 -2.65
CA LEU A 282 -11.57 1.76 -3.72
C LEU A 282 -12.11 2.21 -5.08
N ALA A 283 -12.55 3.48 -5.21
CA ALA A 283 -13.14 3.99 -6.43
C ALA A 283 -12.20 3.83 -7.64
N THR A 284 -12.75 3.37 -8.76
CA THR A 284 -12.00 3.22 -10.01
C THR A 284 -11.93 4.52 -10.82
N ARG A 285 -12.66 5.57 -10.38
CA ARG A 285 -12.75 6.88 -11.05
C ARG A 285 -12.98 7.96 -10.01
N ILE A 286 -12.36 9.12 -10.20
CA ILE A 286 -12.60 10.34 -9.42
C ILE A 286 -12.35 11.55 -10.33
N GLY A 287 -13.07 12.64 -10.10
CA GLY A 287 -12.90 13.84 -10.91
C GLY A 287 -13.63 15.04 -10.31
N ILE A 288 -13.32 16.20 -10.86
CA ILE A 288 -13.92 17.49 -10.49
C ILE A 288 -14.22 18.28 -11.76
N ALA A 289 -15.33 19.02 -11.77
CA ALA A 289 -15.75 19.85 -12.90
C ALA A 289 -16.16 21.24 -12.40
N LEU A 290 -15.17 22.14 -12.33
CA LEU A 290 -15.35 23.56 -12.03
C LEU A 290 -15.46 24.36 -13.33
N PRO A 291 -15.96 25.62 -13.30
CA PRO A 291 -16.06 26.44 -14.50
C PRO A 291 -14.73 26.67 -15.23
N ALA A 292 -13.64 26.83 -14.47
CA ALA A 292 -12.30 27.11 -14.99
C ALA A 292 -11.33 25.91 -14.93
N VAL A 293 -11.69 24.83 -14.22
CA VAL A 293 -10.81 23.65 -14.07
C VAL A 293 -11.62 22.36 -14.14
N GLN A 294 -11.13 21.38 -14.89
CA GLN A 294 -11.72 20.04 -14.95
C GLN A 294 -10.63 18.98 -14.81
N VAL A 295 -10.92 17.93 -14.04
CA VAL A 295 -9.99 16.80 -13.85
C VAL A 295 -10.79 15.51 -13.91
N GLY A 296 -10.29 14.55 -14.67
CA GLY A 296 -10.87 13.21 -14.76
C GLY A 296 -9.80 12.15 -14.61
N LEU A 297 -9.83 11.41 -13.50
CA LEU A 297 -8.89 10.34 -13.18
C LEU A 297 -9.58 8.98 -13.19
N ARG A 298 -8.83 7.95 -13.60
CA ARG A 298 -9.23 6.54 -13.56
C ARG A 298 -8.12 5.76 -12.89
N LEU A 299 -8.47 4.71 -12.16
CA LEU A 299 -7.50 3.79 -11.59
C LEU A 299 -6.65 3.25 -12.76
N ALA A 300 -5.33 3.44 -12.65
CA ALA A 300 -4.43 2.90 -13.65
C ALA A 300 -4.58 1.38 -13.63
N ALA A 301 -4.62 0.76 -14.80
CA ALA A 301 -4.44 -0.70 -14.86
C ALA A 301 -3.16 -0.99 -14.08
N ALA A 302 -3.20 -1.96 -13.16
CA ALA A 302 -2.00 -2.41 -12.47
C ALA A 302 -1.00 -2.74 -13.57
N ARG A 303 0.01 -1.87 -13.76
CA ARG A 303 1.14 -2.24 -14.59
C ARG A 303 1.69 -3.45 -13.85
N PRO A 304 1.80 -4.62 -14.49
CA PRO A 304 2.56 -5.70 -13.88
C PRO A 304 3.91 -5.07 -13.60
N ASP A 305 4.23 -4.88 -12.32
CA ASP A 305 5.28 -3.98 -11.85
C ASP A 305 6.44 -4.10 -12.84
N SER A 306 6.61 -3.06 -13.69
CA SER A 306 7.84 -2.95 -14.44
C SER A 306 8.88 -3.04 -13.35
N ALA A 307 9.71 -4.07 -13.43
CA ALA A 307 10.69 -4.40 -12.41
C ALA A 307 11.65 -3.22 -12.24
N ASP A 308 11.19 -2.16 -11.58
CA ASP A 308 11.96 -1.20 -10.83
C ASP A 308 12.49 -1.99 -9.62
N ASN A 309 13.34 -2.96 -9.96
CA ASN A 309 14.49 -3.29 -9.17
C ASN A 309 15.24 -1.96 -8.99
N PRO A 310 15.38 -1.46 -7.75
CA PRO A 310 16.42 -0.49 -7.48
C PRO A 310 17.81 -1.03 -7.87
#